data_AF-F2SBV5-F1
#
_entry.id   AF-F2SBV5-F1
#
_cell.length_a   1.000
_cell.length_b   1.000
_cell.length_c   1.000
_cell.angle_alpha   90.00
_cell.angle_beta   90.00
_cell.angle_gamma   90.00
#
_symmetry.space_group_name_H-M   'P 1'
#
loop_
_entity.id
_entity.type
_entity.pdbx_description
1 polymer ?
#
loop_
_entity_poly.entity_id
_entity_poly.type
_entity_poly.pdbx_seq_one_letter_code
_entity_poly.pdbx_strand_id
1 'polypeptide(L)'
;MAGVPSLNAPMEDDSLPSRYKWRHIHTCLRSQLTLQHGFAELCFICNEWVTGWGAFKRHCQHHLDHPDTIPIQYNYLEVQGVLASPGYCPRYLGNETLVATERLQPFMYKQSFTNHMQYHYKKLEGQNLLGYGSLHCKGMVFNSVFNLQCHYHDVHSIPIPTANVCNKRKRKAHTTTTRSTEQEFICITPERFELELFSRKRQRTRS
;
A
#
# COMPACT_ATOMS: atom_id res chain seq x y z
N MET A 1 -28.44 -5.71 -31.75
CA MET A 1 -28.35 -4.89 -30.53
C MET A 1 -28.16 -5.83 -29.36
N ALA A 2 -26.95 -5.90 -28.81
CA ALA A 2 -26.63 -6.80 -27.71
C ALA A 2 -27.05 -6.16 -26.39
N GLY A 3 -27.88 -6.87 -25.62
CA GLY A 3 -28.37 -6.44 -24.31
C GLY A 3 -27.26 -6.42 -23.27
N VAL A 4 -27.26 -5.38 -22.46
CA VAL A 4 -26.40 -5.23 -21.27
C VAL A 4 -26.83 -6.27 -20.23
N PRO A 5 -25.93 -7.07 -19.64
CA PRO A 5 -26.29 -7.95 -18.55
C PRO A 5 -26.63 -7.14 -17.29
N SER A 6 -27.87 -7.25 -16.83
CA SER A 6 -28.38 -6.66 -15.60
C SER A 6 -27.65 -7.22 -14.38
N LEU A 7 -27.03 -6.35 -13.58
CA LEU A 7 -26.54 -6.65 -12.24
C LEU A 7 -27.74 -6.73 -11.27
N ASN A 8 -28.49 -7.82 -11.33
CA ASN A 8 -29.50 -8.13 -10.31
C ASN A 8 -29.02 -9.31 -9.47
N ALA A 9 -28.17 -9.02 -8.49
CA ALA A 9 -28.05 -9.85 -7.31
C ALA A 9 -28.79 -9.13 -6.17
N PRO A 10 -29.72 -9.78 -5.46
CA PRO A 10 -30.33 -9.17 -4.28
C PRO A 10 -29.29 -9.18 -3.16
N MET A 11 -28.60 -8.05 -2.96
CA MET A 11 -27.77 -7.83 -1.78
C MET A 11 -28.63 -7.20 -0.68
N GLU A 12 -29.48 -8.02 -0.06
CA GLU A 12 -29.95 -7.74 1.30
C GLU A 12 -29.21 -8.66 2.25
N ASP A 13 -27.99 -8.25 2.60
CA ASP A 13 -27.32 -8.75 3.80
C ASP A 13 -26.58 -7.59 4.47
N ASP A 14 -27.27 -6.96 5.42
CA ASP A 14 -26.73 -5.87 6.21
C ASP A 14 -25.79 -6.36 7.34
N SER A 15 -25.46 -7.65 7.38
CA SER A 15 -24.70 -8.25 8.49
C SER A 15 -23.17 -8.12 8.40
N LEU A 16 -22.62 -7.76 7.25
CA LEU A 16 -21.17 -7.60 7.09
C LEU A 16 -20.70 -6.18 7.45
N PRO A 17 -19.72 -6.01 8.36
CA PRO A 17 -19.11 -4.72 8.63
C PRO A 17 -18.60 -4.05 7.34
N SER A 18 -18.79 -2.74 7.19
CA SER A 18 -18.49 -1.96 5.98
C SER A 18 -17.08 -2.19 5.42
N ARG A 19 -16.09 -2.50 6.27
CA ARG A 19 -14.74 -2.89 5.85
C ARG A 19 -14.67 -4.14 4.97
N TYR A 20 -15.50 -5.14 5.26
CA TYR A 20 -15.56 -6.35 4.45
C TYR A 20 -16.29 -6.08 3.15
N LYS A 21 -17.32 -5.23 3.18
CA LYS A 21 -18.08 -4.80 1.99
C LYS A 21 -17.18 -4.06 0.99
N TRP A 22 -16.46 -3.00 1.40
CA TRP A 22 -15.58 -2.25 0.49
C TRP A 22 -14.47 -3.12 -0.10
N ARG A 23 -13.78 -3.89 0.76
CA ARG A 23 -12.67 -4.75 0.31
C ARG A 23 -13.14 -5.83 -0.66
N HIS A 24 -14.31 -6.41 -0.39
CA HIS A 24 -14.91 -7.38 -1.31
C HIS A 24 -15.22 -6.71 -2.65
N ILE A 25 -15.89 -5.55 -2.66
CA ILE A 25 -16.23 -4.81 -3.89
C ILE A 25 -14.97 -4.50 -4.70
N HIS A 26 -13.94 -3.92 -4.08
CA HIS A 26 -12.65 -3.63 -4.73
C HIS A 26 -12.02 -4.88 -5.33
N THR A 27 -11.95 -5.98 -4.56
CA THR A 27 -11.30 -7.22 -4.99
C THR A 27 -12.08 -7.93 -6.10
N CYS A 28 -13.41 -7.94 -5.98
CA CYS A 28 -14.32 -8.52 -6.96
C CYS A 28 -14.20 -7.79 -8.30
N LEU A 29 -14.32 -6.45 -8.28
CA LEU A 29 -14.22 -5.62 -9.47
C LEU A 29 -12.85 -5.71 -10.13
N ARG A 30 -11.77 -5.66 -9.33
CA ARG A 30 -10.41 -5.91 -9.83
C ARG A 30 -10.31 -7.23 -10.56
N SER A 31 -10.86 -8.31 -9.97
CA SER A 31 -10.78 -9.66 -10.52
C SER A 31 -11.55 -9.76 -11.85
N GLN A 32 -12.75 -9.16 -11.90
CA GLN A 32 -13.56 -9.10 -13.12
C GLN A 32 -12.83 -8.34 -14.24
N LEU A 33 -12.31 -7.14 -13.96
CA LEU A 33 -11.60 -6.33 -14.94
C LEU A 33 -10.29 -6.99 -15.37
N THR A 34 -9.58 -7.66 -14.46
CA THR A 34 -8.38 -8.43 -14.78
C THR A 34 -8.72 -9.61 -15.69
N LEU A 35 -9.84 -10.30 -15.47
CA LEU A 35 -10.31 -11.37 -16.35
C LEU A 35 -10.61 -10.86 -17.77
N GLN A 36 -11.18 -9.66 -17.88
CA GLN A 36 -11.56 -9.06 -19.17
C GLN A 36 -10.38 -8.45 -19.93
N HIS A 37 -9.43 -7.81 -19.23
CA HIS A 37 -8.39 -6.98 -19.83
C HIS A 37 -6.96 -7.49 -19.58
N GLY A 38 -6.79 -8.60 -18.85
CA GLY A 38 -5.50 -9.17 -18.45
C GLY A 38 -4.80 -8.43 -17.30
N PHE A 39 -5.15 -7.17 -17.05
CA PHE A 39 -4.64 -6.35 -15.96
C PHE A 39 -5.66 -5.28 -15.57
N ALA A 40 -5.85 -5.08 -14.27
CA ALA A 40 -6.58 -3.95 -13.73
C ALA A 40 -6.03 -3.55 -12.35
N GLU A 41 -5.83 -2.25 -12.17
CA GLU A 41 -5.52 -1.64 -10.88
C GLU A 41 -6.34 -0.38 -10.68
N LEU A 42 -6.70 -0.07 -9.44
CA LEU A 42 -7.33 1.18 -9.08
C LEU A 42 -6.25 2.23 -8.81
N CYS A 43 -6.29 3.35 -9.52
CA CYS A 43 -5.56 4.53 -9.09
C CYS A 43 -6.36 5.23 -8.00
N PHE A 44 -5.87 5.22 -6.76
CA PHE A 44 -6.52 5.89 -5.64
C PHE A 44 -6.42 7.42 -5.69
N ILE A 45 -5.49 7.97 -6.48
CA ILE A 45 -5.35 9.41 -6.66
C ILE A 45 -6.50 9.94 -7.54
N CYS A 46 -6.77 9.28 -8.67
CA CYS A 46 -7.89 9.63 -9.55
C CYS A 46 -9.23 9.01 -9.15
N ASN A 47 -9.20 7.96 -8.31
CA ASN A 47 -10.33 7.06 -8.06
C ASN A 47 -10.84 6.38 -9.36
N GLU A 48 -9.93 5.95 -10.22
CA GLU A 48 -10.23 5.37 -11.53
C GLU A 48 -9.55 4.03 -11.75
N TRP A 49 -10.27 3.08 -12.37
CA TRP A 49 -9.70 1.80 -12.78
C TRP A 49 -8.88 1.97 -14.07
N VAL A 50 -7.61 1.59 -14.01
CA VAL A 50 -6.72 1.57 -15.16
C VAL A 50 -6.52 0.12 -15.59
N THR A 51 -6.93 -0.18 -16.82
CA THR A 51 -6.80 -1.51 -17.41
C THR A 51 -5.61 -1.55 -18.36
N GLY A 52 -4.89 -2.68 -18.36
CA GLY A 52 -3.64 -2.85 -19.10
C GLY A 52 -2.39 -2.26 -18.42
N TRP A 53 -1.36 -3.10 -18.29
CA TRP A 53 -0.11 -2.75 -17.60
C TRP A 53 0.61 -1.53 -18.19
N GLY A 54 0.66 -1.42 -19.52
CA GLY A 54 1.30 -0.29 -20.19
C GLY A 54 0.60 1.05 -19.93
N ALA A 55 -0.74 1.04 -19.87
CA ALA A 55 -1.52 2.22 -19.53
C ALA A 55 -1.31 2.61 -18.06
N PHE A 56 -1.31 1.64 -17.14
CA PHE A 56 -1.04 1.87 -15.72
C PHE A 56 0.33 2.49 -15.48
N LYS A 57 1.39 1.97 -16.12
CA LYS A 57 2.73 2.57 -15.99
C LYS A 57 2.78 4.03 -16.44
N ARG A 58 2.18 4.36 -17.58
CA ARG A 58 2.11 5.75 -18.08
C ARG A 58 1.27 6.63 -17.16
N HIS A 59 0.17 6.10 -16.63
CA HIS A 59 -0.69 6.80 -15.68
C HIS A 59 0.06 7.14 -14.38
N CYS A 60 0.81 6.19 -13.82
CA CYS A 60 1.70 6.46 -12.68
C CYS A 60 2.77 7.51 -13.01
N GLN A 61 3.38 7.43 -14.19
CA GLN A 61 4.38 8.42 -14.61
C GLN A 61 3.77 9.82 -14.73
N HIS A 62 2.55 9.92 -15.28
CA HIS A 62 1.84 11.20 -15.39
C HIS A 62 1.68 11.88 -14.02
N HIS A 63 1.31 11.14 -12.98
CA HIS A 63 1.24 11.69 -11.62
C HIS A 63 2.60 12.17 -11.09
N LEU A 64 3.68 11.47 -11.40
CA LEU A 64 5.03 11.88 -10.98
C LEU A 64 5.56 13.09 -11.74
N ASP A 65 5.16 13.25 -13.01
CA ASP A 65 5.49 14.40 -13.85
C ASP A 65 4.64 15.63 -13.48
N HIS A 66 3.47 15.42 -12.86
CA HIS A 66 2.55 16.46 -12.39
C HIS A 66 2.27 16.27 -10.88
N PRO A 67 3.24 16.58 -10.00
CA PRO A 67 3.13 16.33 -8.56
C PRO A 67 1.89 16.95 -7.90
N ASP A 68 1.38 18.05 -8.43
CA ASP A 68 0.16 18.72 -7.99
C ASP A 68 -1.09 17.83 -8.08
N THR A 69 -1.04 16.76 -8.89
CA THR A 69 -2.10 15.75 -8.95
C THR A 69 -2.08 14.79 -7.76
N ILE A 70 -0.96 14.69 -7.03
CA ILE A 70 -0.81 13.78 -5.90
C ILE A 70 -1.17 14.54 -4.60
N PRO A 71 -2.11 14.04 -3.79
CA PRO A 71 -2.41 14.66 -2.50
C PRO A 71 -1.17 14.76 -1.62
N ILE A 72 -0.98 15.89 -0.94
CA ILE A 72 0.14 16.07 0.00
C ILE A 72 0.03 15.16 1.24
N GLN A 73 -1.19 14.70 1.55
CA GLN A 73 -1.46 13.75 2.61
C GLN A 73 -1.13 12.34 2.12
N TYR A 74 -0.14 11.72 2.75
CA TYR A 74 0.34 10.39 2.39
C TYR A 74 -0.10 9.32 3.39
N ASN A 75 -0.94 9.68 4.35
CA ASN A 75 -1.36 8.77 5.41
C ASN A 75 -2.41 7.77 4.92
N TYR A 76 -2.38 6.59 5.55
CA TYR A 76 -3.52 5.69 5.52
C TYR A 76 -4.70 6.32 6.25
N LEU A 77 -5.87 6.38 5.59
CA LEU A 77 -7.11 6.88 6.15
C LEU A 77 -8.26 5.92 5.88
N GLU A 78 -8.93 5.49 6.94
CA GLU A 78 -10.12 4.63 6.89
C GLU A 78 -11.25 5.31 7.67
N VAL A 79 -12.42 5.41 7.06
CA VAL A 79 -13.62 6.04 7.64
C VAL A 79 -14.73 5.01 7.68
N GLN A 80 -15.21 4.69 8.88
CA GLN A 80 -16.28 3.70 9.11
C GLN A 80 -16.00 2.34 8.42
N GLY A 81 -14.74 1.91 8.38
CA GLY A 81 -14.34 0.66 7.72
C GLY A 81 -14.02 0.79 6.23
N VAL A 82 -14.33 1.90 5.58
CA VAL A 82 -14.06 2.13 4.16
C VAL A 82 -12.71 2.82 3.99
N LEU A 83 -11.87 2.31 3.08
CA LEU A 83 -10.60 2.95 2.76
C LEU A 83 -10.88 4.27 2.02
N ALA A 84 -10.60 5.39 2.69
CA ALA A 84 -10.76 6.73 2.12
C ALA A 84 -9.50 7.18 1.38
N SER A 85 -8.33 6.84 1.92
CA SER A 85 -7.03 7.06 1.26
C SER A 85 -6.05 5.96 1.63
N PRO A 86 -5.33 5.36 0.66
CA PRO A 86 -4.23 4.47 0.98
C PRO A 86 -3.05 5.28 1.56
N GLY A 87 -2.16 4.58 2.27
CA GLY A 87 -0.88 5.17 2.63
C GLY A 87 0.07 5.21 1.43
N TYR A 88 0.84 6.27 1.29
CA TYR A 88 1.96 6.35 0.36
C TYR A 88 3.26 6.55 1.13
N CYS A 89 4.32 5.83 0.76
CA CYS A 89 5.60 6.04 1.41
C CYS A 89 6.26 7.30 0.83
N PRO A 90 6.52 8.35 1.64
CA PRO A 90 7.21 9.54 1.15
C PRO A 90 8.56 9.16 0.53
N ARG A 91 9.21 8.12 1.08
CA ARG A 91 10.51 7.68 0.58
C ARG A 91 10.46 7.06 -0.81
N TYR A 92 9.43 6.27 -1.09
CA TYR A 92 9.28 5.66 -2.42
C TYR A 92 8.87 6.73 -3.42
N LEU A 93 7.94 7.62 -3.04
CA LEU A 93 7.47 8.71 -3.89
C LEU A 93 8.60 9.57 -4.44
N GLY A 94 9.57 9.99 -3.61
CA GLY A 94 10.71 10.78 -4.09
C GLY A 94 11.97 9.98 -4.42
N ASN A 95 11.92 8.64 -4.45
CA ASN A 95 13.06 7.85 -4.92
C ASN A 95 13.04 7.73 -6.45
N GLU A 96 13.83 8.58 -7.12
CA GLU A 96 13.96 8.61 -8.58
C GLU A 96 14.62 7.35 -9.17
N THR A 97 15.20 6.45 -8.35
CA THR A 97 15.75 5.17 -8.83
C THR A 97 14.70 4.08 -9.01
N LEU A 98 13.50 4.26 -8.47
CA LEU A 98 12.40 3.30 -8.60
C LEU A 98 11.54 3.63 -9.83
N VAL A 99 10.92 2.62 -10.41
CA VAL A 99 9.97 2.85 -11.51
C VAL A 99 8.68 3.49 -11.00
N ALA A 100 7.95 4.18 -11.86
CA ALA A 100 6.75 4.95 -11.50
C ALA A 100 5.73 4.16 -10.65
N THR A 101 5.49 2.89 -11.01
CA THR A 101 4.54 2.01 -10.31
C THR A 101 5.00 1.65 -8.90
N GLU A 102 6.31 1.56 -8.66
CA GLU A 102 6.86 1.29 -7.32
C GLU A 102 6.85 2.54 -6.44
N ARG A 103 7.15 3.70 -7.04
CA ARG A 103 7.10 5.01 -6.36
C ARG A 103 5.69 5.32 -5.86
N LEU A 104 4.68 4.97 -6.65
CA LEU A 104 3.25 5.18 -6.36
C LEU A 104 2.54 3.95 -5.78
N GLN A 105 3.28 3.00 -5.20
CA GLN A 105 2.66 1.80 -4.62
C GLN A 105 1.79 2.18 -3.40
N PRO A 106 0.46 1.92 -3.44
CA PRO A 106 -0.42 2.24 -2.33
C PRO A 106 -0.36 1.16 -1.24
N PHE A 107 -0.34 1.59 0.01
CA PHE A 107 -0.55 0.73 1.17
C PHE A 107 -2.04 0.70 1.52
N MET A 108 -2.71 -0.39 1.16
CA MET A 108 -4.15 -0.59 1.42
C MET A 108 -4.48 -1.06 2.84
N TYR A 109 -3.48 -1.24 3.71
CA TYR A 109 -3.66 -1.72 5.08
C TYR A 109 -2.88 -0.89 6.08
N LYS A 110 -3.57 -0.41 7.12
CA LYS A 110 -2.96 0.39 8.20
C LYS A 110 -1.71 -0.26 8.79
N GLN A 111 -1.80 -1.53 9.16
CA GLN A 111 -0.68 -2.22 9.81
C GLN A 111 0.51 -2.38 8.87
N SER A 112 0.28 -2.68 7.59
CA SER A 112 1.33 -2.79 6.58
C SER A 112 2.06 -1.46 6.40
N PHE A 113 1.31 -0.36 6.28
CA PHE A 113 1.87 0.99 6.19
C PHE A 113 2.68 1.36 7.44
N THR A 114 2.12 1.14 8.63
CA THR A 114 2.80 1.42 9.91
C THR A 114 4.11 0.63 10.03
N ASN A 115 4.08 -0.67 9.76
CA ASN A 115 5.27 -1.53 9.82
C ASN A 115 6.34 -1.08 8.81
N HIS A 116 5.92 -0.70 7.60
CA HIS A 116 6.81 -0.20 6.56
C HIS A 116 7.50 1.12 6.97
N MET A 117 6.73 2.07 7.52
CA MET A 117 7.30 3.33 8.01
C MET A 117 8.24 3.11 9.20
N GLN A 118 7.88 2.22 10.14
CA GLN A 118 8.76 1.84 11.26
C GLN A 118 10.08 1.22 10.79
N TYR A 119 10.03 0.33 9.79
CA TYR A 119 11.24 -0.23 9.18
C TYR A 119 12.13 0.88 8.63
N HIS A 120 11.55 1.87 7.94
CA HIS A 120 12.30 3.00 7.44
C HIS A 120 12.93 3.85 8.52
N TYR A 121 12.22 4.16 9.61
CA TYR A 121 12.79 4.92 10.71
C TYR A 121 13.95 4.18 11.39
N LYS A 122 13.80 2.88 11.64
CA LYS A 122 14.88 2.05 12.20
C LYS A 122 16.12 2.03 11.32
N LYS A 123 15.95 1.93 9.99
CA LYS A 123 17.09 1.95 9.05
C LYS A 123 17.83 3.29 9.04
N LEU A 124 17.18 4.38 9.46
CA LEU A 124 17.74 5.73 9.53
C LEU A 124 18.40 6.02 10.89
N GLU A 125 18.21 5.17 11.91
CA GLU A 125 18.90 5.31 13.19
C GLU A 125 20.42 5.23 12.98
N GLY A 126 21.16 6.18 13.57
CA GLY A 126 22.62 6.26 13.44
C GLY A 126 23.13 6.93 12.16
N GLN A 127 22.25 7.44 11.28
CA GLN A 127 22.66 8.24 10.12
C GLN A 127 22.75 9.73 10.48
N ASN A 128 23.83 10.40 10.09
CA ASN A 128 24.13 11.78 10.48
C ASN A 128 23.32 12.85 9.72
N LEU A 129 22.88 12.54 8.49
CA LEU A 129 22.10 13.44 7.64
C LEU A 129 21.01 12.62 6.95
N LEU A 130 19.77 12.90 7.28
CA LEU A 130 18.61 12.28 6.65
C LEU A 130 18.16 13.18 5.52
N GLY A 131 18.81 13.06 4.35
CA GLY A 131 18.23 13.59 3.13
C GLY A 131 17.00 12.76 2.79
N TYR A 132 15.82 13.38 2.72
CA TYR A 132 14.63 12.65 2.29
C TYR A 132 13.79 13.39 1.25
N GLY A 133 13.77 12.81 0.04
CA GLY A 133 12.88 13.18 -1.04
C GLY A 133 11.49 12.62 -0.75
N SER A 134 10.67 13.41 -0.06
CA SER A 134 9.25 13.43 -0.38
C SER A 134 9.09 14.20 -1.69
N LEU A 135 8.15 13.80 -2.54
CA LEU A 135 7.89 14.48 -3.81
C LEU A 135 7.57 15.97 -3.59
N HIS A 136 6.83 16.29 -2.53
CA HIS A 136 6.42 17.66 -2.17
C HIS A 136 7.41 18.41 -1.27
N CYS A 137 8.46 17.77 -0.76
CA CYS A 137 9.41 18.37 0.18
C CYS A 137 10.86 18.15 -0.26
N LYS A 138 11.12 18.40 -1.55
CA LYS A 138 12.43 18.17 -2.16
C LYS A 138 13.50 19.08 -1.51
N GLY A 139 14.64 18.49 -1.17
CA GLY A 139 15.79 19.20 -0.62
C GLY A 139 15.74 19.47 0.90
N MET A 140 14.68 19.06 1.60
CA MET A 140 14.67 19.13 3.06
C MET A 140 15.61 18.08 3.66
N VAL A 141 16.39 18.52 4.64
CA VAL A 141 17.32 17.67 5.39
C VAL A 141 16.96 17.68 6.87
N PHE A 142 17.04 16.51 7.50
CA PHE A 142 16.72 16.35 8.91
C PHE A 142 17.94 15.83 9.67
N ASN A 143 18.18 16.43 10.83
CA ASN A 143 19.31 16.10 11.70
C ASN A 143 18.97 15.00 12.72
N SER A 144 17.73 14.51 12.71
CA SER A 144 17.28 13.40 13.57
C SER A 144 16.08 12.68 12.96
N VAL A 145 15.93 11.39 13.28
CA VAL A 145 14.75 10.60 12.90
C VAL A 145 13.46 11.20 13.49
N PHE A 146 13.54 11.78 14.69
CA PHE A 146 12.41 12.43 15.34
C PHE A 146 11.92 13.65 14.56
N ASN A 147 12.82 14.54 14.11
CA ASN A 147 12.42 15.71 13.32
C ASN A 147 11.77 15.30 11.99
N LEU A 148 12.27 14.22 11.37
CA LEU A 148 11.66 13.63 10.19
C LEU A 148 10.24 13.11 10.48
N GLN A 149 10.04 12.42 11.61
CA GLN A 149 8.73 11.94 12.03
C GLN A 149 7.75 13.08 12.28
N CYS A 150 8.18 14.15 12.95
CA CYS A 150 7.36 15.36 13.13
C CYS A 150 6.98 15.97 11.78
N HIS A 151 7.94 16.13 10.87
CA HIS A 151 7.65 16.64 9.53
C HIS A 151 6.63 15.79 8.76
N TYR A 152 6.80 14.47 8.76
CA TYR A 152 5.83 13.56 8.13
C TYR A 152 4.45 13.61 8.79
N HIS A 153 4.39 13.86 10.10
CA HIS A 153 3.14 14.05 10.81
C HIS A 153 2.46 15.35 10.43
N ASP A 154 3.19 16.46 10.48
CA ASP A 154 2.64 17.80 10.31
C ASP A 154 2.29 18.11 8.85
N VAL A 155 3.10 17.62 7.90
CA VAL A 155 2.95 17.92 6.46
C VAL A 155 2.20 16.82 5.71
N HIS A 156 2.49 15.55 6.01
CA HIS A 156 1.96 14.41 5.27
C HIS A 156 0.91 13.61 6.04
N SER A 157 0.52 14.08 7.24
CA SER A 157 -0.46 13.45 8.13
C SER A 157 -0.11 12.03 8.58
N ILE A 158 1.15 11.60 8.42
CA ILE A 158 1.60 10.26 8.79
C ILE A 158 1.76 10.22 10.32
N PRO A 159 1.03 9.36 11.05
CA PRO A 159 1.14 9.32 12.50
C PRO A 159 2.58 9.01 12.94
N ILE A 160 3.08 9.79 13.91
CA ILE A 160 4.32 9.44 14.60
C ILE A 160 4.10 8.06 15.21
N PRO A 161 4.98 7.07 14.95
CA PRO A 161 4.89 5.80 15.63
C PRO A 161 4.95 6.09 17.12
N THR A 162 3.88 5.83 17.84
CA THR A 162 3.97 5.76 19.29
C THR A 162 4.98 4.65 19.53
N ALA A 163 6.20 4.99 19.96
CA ALA A 163 7.01 4.03 20.67
C ALA A 163 6.04 3.38 21.65
N ASN A 164 6.04 2.04 21.75
CA ASN A 164 5.48 1.43 22.94
C ASN A 164 6.05 2.27 24.08
N VAL A 165 5.21 3.10 24.73
CA VAL A 165 5.61 3.87 25.90
C VAL A 165 6.19 2.78 26.75
N CYS A 166 7.53 2.79 26.85
CA CYS A 166 8.23 1.69 27.45
C CYS A 166 7.61 1.65 28.83
N ASN A 167 6.79 0.64 29.09
CA ASN A 167 6.31 0.35 30.42
C ASN A 167 7.59 -0.01 31.17
N LYS A 168 8.31 1.00 31.64
CA LYS A 168 9.22 0.94 32.77
C LYS A 168 8.36 0.72 34.02
N ARG A 169 7.47 -0.27 33.97
CA ARG A 169 6.89 -0.91 35.14
C ARG A 169 7.63 -2.23 35.23
N LYS A 170 8.51 -2.27 36.23
CA LYS A 170 9.31 -3.43 36.67
C LYS A 170 8.59 -4.74 36.35
N ARG A 171 9.21 -5.58 35.50
CA ARG A 171 8.83 -6.99 35.36
C ARG A 171 8.98 -7.66 36.73
N LYS A 172 7.87 -8.12 37.32
CA LYS A 172 7.89 -9.37 38.08
C LYS A 172 7.60 -10.48 37.08
N ALA A 173 8.49 -11.45 37.04
CA ALA A 173 8.41 -12.60 36.15
C ALA A 173 7.13 -13.40 36.45
N HIS A 174 6.39 -13.75 35.41
CA HIS A 174 5.73 -15.04 35.39
C HIS A 174 5.70 -15.59 33.96
N THR A 175 6.33 -16.75 33.83
CA THR A 175 6.35 -17.64 32.67
C THR A 175 4.96 -18.12 32.34
N THR A 176 4.50 -18.01 31.08
CA THR A 176 3.71 -19.06 30.41
C THR A 176 3.80 -18.94 28.89
N THR A 177 4.11 -20.08 28.28
CA THR A 177 4.18 -20.42 26.86
C THR A 177 2.85 -20.22 26.12
N THR A 178 2.86 -19.66 24.91
CA THR A 178 2.02 -20.18 23.82
C THR A 178 2.58 -19.81 22.44
N ARG A 179 2.70 -20.84 21.60
CA ARG A 179 3.22 -20.86 20.24
C ARG A 179 2.12 -20.34 19.30
N SER A 180 2.40 -19.38 18.42
CA SER A 180 1.54 -19.11 17.26
C SER A 180 2.41 -18.96 16.01
N THR A 181 2.06 -19.75 15.01
CA THR A 181 2.76 -19.95 13.74
C THR A 181 2.67 -18.69 12.87
N GLU A 182 3.84 -18.20 12.48
CA GLU A 182 3.99 -17.17 11.45
C GLU A 182 3.53 -17.75 10.11
N GLN A 183 2.41 -17.23 9.56
CA GLN A 183 2.11 -17.39 8.15
C GLN A 183 2.77 -16.25 7.39
N GLU A 184 3.78 -16.62 6.64
CA GLU A 184 4.57 -15.78 5.75
C GLU A 184 3.66 -15.20 4.66
N PHE A 185 3.37 -13.89 4.72
CA PHE A 185 2.61 -13.20 3.67
C PHE A 185 3.57 -12.81 2.54
N ILE A 186 3.52 -13.58 1.47
CA ILE A 186 4.46 -13.47 0.35
C ILE A 186 4.03 -12.31 -0.56
N CYS A 187 4.91 -11.31 -0.70
CA CYS A 187 4.78 -10.24 -1.69
C CYS A 187 4.90 -10.81 -3.11
N ILE A 188 4.07 -10.37 -4.05
CA ILE A 188 4.22 -10.75 -5.47
C ILE A 188 5.11 -9.71 -6.13
N THR A 189 6.36 -10.10 -6.41
CA THR A 189 7.27 -9.39 -7.33
C THR A 189 7.04 -9.87 -8.77
N PRO A 190 7.42 -9.09 -9.80
CA PRO A 190 7.30 -9.50 -11.21
C PRO A 190 7.98 -10.85 -11.52
N GLU A 191 9.09 -11.14 -10.84
CA GLU A 191 9.83 -12.40 -10.94
C GLU A 191 9.00 -13.61 -10.49
N ARG A 192 8.10 -13.42 -9.52
CA ARG A 192 7.21 -14.47 -9.03
C ARG A 192 6.05 -14.76 -9.97
N PHE A 193 5.54 -13.74 -10.67
CA PHE A 193 4.49 -13.90 -11.68
C PHE A 193 4.99 -14.70 -12.90
N GLU A 194 6.22 -14.42 -13.36
CA GLU A 194 6.88 -15.17 -14.42
C GLU A 194 7.11 -16.64 -14.02
N LEU A 195 7.61 -16.90 -12.81
CA LEU A 195 7.86 -18.26 -12.29
C LEU A 195 6.58 -19.11 -12.17
N GLU A 196 5.46 -18.51 -11.78
CA GLU A 196 4.17 -19.22 -11.70
C GLU A 196 3.59 -19.54 -13.08
N LEU A 197 3.80 -18.67 -14.08
CA LEU A 197 3.43 -18.92 -15.47
C LEU A 197 4.25 -20.05 -16.10
N PHE A 198 5.56 -20.10 -15.86
CA PHE A 198 6.43 -21.18 -16.38
C PHE A 198 6.17 -22.53 -15.71
N SER A 199 5.85 -22.56 -14.41
CA SER A 199 5.53 -23.80 -13.68
C SER A 199 4.23 -24.45 -14.16
N ARG A 200 3.20 -23.64 -14.45
CA ARG A 200 1.91 -24.14 -14.99
C ARG A 200 2.03 -24.65 -16.43
N LYS A 201 2.93 -24.08 -17.25
CA LYS A 201 3.18 -24.58 -18.62
C LYS A 201 3.84 -25.97 -18.63
N ARG A 202 4.75 -26.27 -17.69
CA ARG A 202 5.40 -27.60 -17.58
C ARG A 202 4.46 -28.72 -17.14
N GLN A 203 3.40 -28.41 -16.38
CA GLN A 203 2.41 -29.41 -15.97
C GLN A 203 1.44 -29.80 -17.09
N ARG A 204 1.20 -28.91 -18.06
CA ARG A 204 0.29 -29.18 -19.19
C ARG A 204 0.90 -30.01 -20.32
N THR A 205 2.23 -30.17 -20.36
CA THR A 205 2.92 -30.97 -21.40
C THR A 205 3.27 -32.39 -20.92
N ARG A 206 2.69 -32.83 -19.80
CA ARG A 206 2.96 -34.14 -19.17
C ARG A 206 1.66 -34.90 -18.86
N SER A 207 0.72 -34.90 -19.80
CA SER A 207 -0.40 -35.84 -19.87
C SER A 207 -0.45 -36.46 -21.26
#